data_AF-A0A1H3YFJ4-F1
#
_entry.id   AF-A0A1H3YFJ4-F1
#
_cell.length_a   1.000
_cell.length_b   1.000
_cell.length_c   1.000
_cell.angle_alpha   90.00
_cell.angle_beta   90.00
_cell.angle_gamma   90.00
#
_symmetry.space_group_name_H-M   'P 1'
#
loop_
_entity.id
_entity.type
_entity.pdbx_description
1 polymer ?
#
loop_
_entity_poly.entity_id
_entity_poly.type
_entity_poly.pdbx_seq_one_letter_code
_entity_poly.pdbx_strand_id
1 'polypeptide(L)'
;MALVNRKNNRRFQRQAEPEHRINERIRVPEVRLVGDNVEVGVYPIEEARKIAAHLELDLVEISPNANPPVCRVVEYKKFLYEKKRKEKEMKANSKQSELKEIRFTANTDDHDFDFKAKHAERFLQDGNKVKAYVQFKGRAIMFKDRGELLLLKFAERLAEVGSLESMPKMEGRRMLAMFAPKVTKKKETGAKDKGAQQEGKEKKADKPKQPAAKAPVAGKEAE
;
A
#
# COMPACT_ATOMS: atom_id res chain seq x y z
N MET A 1 49.98 32.35 -22.09
CA MET A 1 48.92 31.62 -21.38
C MET A 1 47.63 31.73 -22.18
N ALA A 2 47.32 30.72 -22.98
CA ALA A 2 46.10 30.68 -23.80
C ALA A 2 45.28 29.47 -23.38
N LEU A 3 44.04 29.69 -22.93
CA LEU A 3 42.93 28.74 -23.11
C LEU A 3 41.62 29.53 -23.20
N VAL A 4 41.22 29.79 -24.44
CA VAL A 4 39.89 30.27 -24.85
C VAL A 4 39.00 29.06 -25.13
N ASN A 5 37.78 29.08 -24.60
CA ASN A 5 36.55 28.42 -25.05
C ASN A 5 36.59 26.93 -25.46
N ARG A 6 35.66 26.12 -24.90
CA ARG A 6 34.50 25.60 -25.66
C ARG A 6 33.59 24.64 -24.87
N LYS A 7 32.29 24.86 -25.10
CA LYS A 7 31.19 23.86 -25.20
C LYS A 7 30.42 23.50 -23.94
N ASN A 8 29.49 24.39 -23.60
CA ASN A 8 28.05 24.19 -23.77
C ASN A 8 27.63 22.75 -24.16
N ASN A 9 27.58 21.84 -23.19
CA ASN A 9 27.00 20.52 -23.39
C ASN A 9 25.49 20.62 -23.14
N ARG A 10 24.77 21.22 -24.11
CA ARG A 10 23.33 21.03 -24.25
C ARG A 10 23.13 19.55 -24.52
N ARG A 11 22.97 18.81 -23.41
CA ARG A 11 22.59 17.40 -23.37
C ARG A 11 21.61 17.16 -24.49
N PHE A 12 22.02 16.34 -25.46
CA PHE A 12 21.12 15.68 -26.39
C PHE A 12 19.88 15.28 -25.59
N GLN A 13 18.77 15.97 -25.83
CA GLN A 13 17.49 15.55 -25.30
C GLN A 13 17.27 14.18 -25.93
N ARG A 14 17.62 13.10 -25.20
CA ARG A 14 17.15 11.76 -25.53
C ARG A 14 15.65 11.93 -25.64
N GLN A 15 15.15 11.91 -26.88
CA GLN A 15 13.72 11.91 -27.11
C GLN A 15 13.21 10.74 -26.29
N ALA A 16 12.38 11.03 -25.28
CA ALA A 16 11.85 10.00 -24.42
C ALA A 16 11.11 9.03 -25.33
N GLU A 17 11.59 7.79 -25.42
CA GLU A 17 10.91 6.81 -26.23
C GLU A 17 9.45 6.70 -25.73
N PRO A 18 8.49 6.64 -26.65
CA PRO A 18 7.09 6.59 -26.30
C PRO A 18 6.85 5.34 -25.45
N GLU A 19 6.25 5.55 -24.27
CA GLU A 19 6.02 4.51 -23.27
C GLU A 19 5.16 3.35 -23.80
N HIS A 20 4.35 3.61 -24.82
CA HIS A 20 3.49 2.63 -25.48
C HIS A 20 3.78 2.55 -26.98
N ARG A 21 3.71 1.33 -27.54
CA ARG A 21 3.69 1.14 -29.00
C ARG A 21 2.31 1.55 -29.52
N ILE A 22 2.31 2.29 -30.62
CA ILE A 22 1.10 2.84 -31.23
C ILE A 22 1.05 2.52 -32.72
N ASN A 23 -0.15 2.30 -33.25
CA ASN A 23 -0.43 2.18 -34.68
C ASN A 23 0.56 1.21 -35.38
N GLU A 24 1.40 1.75 -36.26
CA GLU A 24 2.39 1.00 -37.05
C GLU A 24 3.48 0.31 -36.24
N ARG A 25 3.72 0.77 -35.01
CA ARG A 25 4.74 0.19 -34.13
C ARG A 25 4.31 -1.15 -33.53
N ILE A 26 3.03 -1.50 -33.63
CA ILE A 26 2.48 -2.78 -33.17
C ILE A 26 2.71 -3.80 -34.30
N ARG A 27 3.55 -4.81 -34.06
CA ARG A 27 4.03 -5.76 -35.09
C ARG A 27 3.46 -7.17 -34.95
N VAL A 28 2.46 -7.36 -34.11
CA VAL A 28 1.83 -8.67 -33.87
C VAL A 28 0.71 -8.92 -34.89
N PRO A 29 0.43 -10.18 -35.25
CA PRO A 29 -0.58 -10.51 -36.26
C PRO A 29 -2.01 -10.29 -35.78
N GLU A 30 -2.29 -10.62 -34.51
CA GLU A 30 -3.61 -10.52 -33.89
C GLU A 30 -3.53 -9.76 -32.58
N VAL A 31 -4.59 -9.00 -32.28
CA VAL A 31 -4.72 -8.19 -31.07
C VAL A 31 -6.12 -8.32 -30.48
N ARG A 32 -6.22 -8.26 -29.15
CA ARG A 32 -7.49 -8.08 -28.46
C ARG A 32 -7.80 -6.59 -28.43
N LEU A 33 -8.85 -6.18 -29.13
CA LEU A 33 -9.28 -4.80 -29.26
C LEU A 33 -10.25 -4.42 -28.14
N VAL A 34 -10.02 -3.26 -27.52
CA VAL A 34 -10.88 -2.67 -26.48
C VAL A 34 -11.11 -1.20 -26.82
N GLY A 35 -12.31 -0.67 -26.59
CA GLY A 35 -12.60 0.74 -26.83
C GLY A 35 -14.01 1.10 -26.39
N ASP A 36 -14.29 2.39 -26.28
CA ASP A 36 -15.61 2.87 -25.83
C ASP A 36 -16.64 2.84 -26.99
N ASN A 37 -16.17 2.96 -28.24
CA ASN A 37 -16.99 2.94 -29.47
C ASN A 37 -16.64 1.77 -30.40
N VAL A 38 -16.14 0.66 -29.84
CA VAL A 38 -15.67 -0.50 -30.62
C VAL A 38 -16.11 -1.78 -29.94
N GLU A 39 -16.52 -2.77 -30.73
CA GLU A 39 -16.82 -4.10 -30.21
C GLU A 39 -15.55 -4.76 -29.67
N VAL A 40 -15.65 -5.27 -28.43
CA VAL A 40 -14.51 -5.91 -27.76
C VAL A 40 -14.37 -7.33 -28.31
N GLY A 41 -13.21 -7.62 -28.88
CA GLY A 41 -12.98 -8.90 -29.56
C GLY A 41 -11.51 -9.10 -29.93
N VAL A 42 -11.21 -10.23 -30.57
CA VAL A 42 -9.89 -10.49 -31.16
C VAL A 42 -9.98 -10.16 -32.64
N TYR A 43 -9.08 -9.31 -33.10
CA TYR A 43 -9.04 -8.85 -34.49
C TYR A 43 -7.63 -9.00 -35.06
N PRO A 44 -7.50 -9.23 -36.37
CA PRO A 44 -6.26 -8.99 -37.09
C PRO A 44 -5.79 -7.55 -36.89
N ILE A 45 -4.48 -7.34 -36.81
CA ILE A 45 -3.90 -6.00 -36.58
C ILE A 45 -4.30 -4.98 -37.64
N GLU A 46 -4.47 -5.41 -38.89
CA GLU A 46 -4.88 -4.54 -39.99
C GLU A 46 -6.31 -4.02 -39.82
N GLU A 47 -7.23 -4.88 -39.38
CA GLU A 47 -8.61 -4.49 -39.10
C GLU A 47 -8.68 -3.55 -37.90
N ALA A 48 -7.95 -3.86 -36.82
CA ALA A 48 -7.86 -2.99 -35.65
C ALA A 48 -7.35 -1.59 -36.01
N ARG A 49 -6.37 -1.48 -36.92
CA ARG A 49 -5.88 -0.20 -37.43
C ARG A 49 -6.90 0.54 -38.29
N LYS A 50 -7.65 -0.17 -39.15
CA LYS A 50 -8.74 0.42 -39.94
C LYS A 50 -9.83 0.98 -39.05
N ILE A 51 -10.23 0.25 -38.01
CA ILE A 51 -11.23 0.70 -37.03
C ILE A 51 -10.75 1.96 -36.32
N ALA A 52 -9.49 1.98 -35.85
CA ALA A 52 -8.92 3.16 -35.21
C ALA A 52 -8.87 4.37 -36.15
N ALA A 53 -8.46 4.17 -37.41
CA ALA A 53 -8.42 5.22 -38.42
C ALA A 53 -9.81 5.77 -38.78
N HIS A 54 -10.83 4.91 -38.90
CA HIS A 54 -12.21 5.31 -39.16
C HIS A 54 -12.80 6.16 -38.02
N LEU A 55 -12.34 5.93 -36.80
CA LEU A 55 -12.74 6.70 -35.62
C LEU A 55 -11.86 7.93 -35.40
N GLU A 56 -10.85 8.17 -36.24
CA GLU A 56 -9.84 9.22 -36.07
C GLU A 56 -9.10 9.14 -34.70
N LEU A 57 -8.92 7.91 -34.20
CA LEU A 57 -8.26 7.62 -32.92
C LEU A 57 -6.97 6.81 -33.14
N ASP A 58 -6.15 6.71 -32.09
CA ASP A 58 -4.95 5.90 -32.11
C ASP A 58 -5.21 4.49 -31.57
N LEU A 59 -4.57 3.49 -32.17
CA LEU A 59 -4.47 2.15 -31.63
C LEU A 59 -3.26 2.07 -30.71
N VAL A 60 -3.49 1.94 -29.40
CA VAL A 60 -2.44 1.95 -28.37
C VAL A 60 -2.33 0.57 -27.73
N GLU A 61 -1.13 0.00 -27.73
CA GLU A 61 -0.85 -1.26 -27.04
C GLU A 61 -0.72 -1.01 -25.52
N ILE A 62 -1.68 -1.53 -24.74
CA ILE A 62 -1.71 -1.36 -23.27
C ILE A 62 -1.01 -2.52 -22.57
N SER A 63 -1.28 -3.75 -23.00
CA SER A 63 -0.73 -4.96 -22.38
C SER A 63 -0.04 -5.84 -23.43
N PRO A 64 1.29 -5.73 -23.58
CA PRO A 64 2.05 -6.55 -24.53
C PRO A 64 2.23 -7.99 -24.04
N ASN A 65 2.08 -8.25 -22.74
CA ASN A 65 2.34 -9.56 -22.14
C ASN A 65 1.14 -10.53 -22.22
N ALA A 66 -0.01 -10.08 -22.75
CA ALA A 66 -1.19 -10.91 -22.92
C ALA A 66 -1.15 -11.68 -24.25
N ASN A 67 -1.79 -12.86 -24.30
CA ASN A 67 -1.95 -13.65 -25.51
C ASN A 67 -3.45 -13.76 -25.88
N PRO A 68 -3.94 -13.09 -26.94
CA PRO A 68 -3.27 -12.08 -27.77
C PRO A 68 -3.09 -10.72 -27.03
N PRO A 69 -2.13 -9.85 -27.44
CA PRO A 69 -1.86 -8.56 -26.81
C PRO A 69 -3.08 -7.64 -26.79
N VAL A 70 -3.24 -6.87 -25.71
CA VAL A 70 -4.41 -5.98 -25.55
C VAL A 70 -4.11 -4.60 -26.08
N CYS A 71 -4.85 -4.20 -27.12
CA CYS A 71 -4.79 -2.89 -27.74
C CYS A 71 -6.08 -2.12 -27.47
N ARG A 72 -5.96 -0.83 -27.17
CA ARG A 72 -7.08 0.07 -26.94
C ARG A 72 -7.15 1.14 -28.00
N VAL A 73 -8.35 1.39 -28.53
CA VAL A 73 -8.62 2.53 -29.43
C VAL A 73 -8.94 3.76 -28.59
N VAL A 74 -8.05 4.75 -28.61
CA VAL A 74 -8.18 5.97 -27.79
C VAL A 74 -7.31 7.09 -28.35
N GLU A 75 -7.67 8.34 -28.07
CA GLU A 75 -6.77 9.47 -28.36
C GLU A 75 -5.54 9.42 -27.44
N TYR A 76 -4.36 9.22 -28.01
CA TYR A 76 -3.15 8.92 -27.22
C TYR A 76 -2.77 10.04 -26.24
N LYS A 77 -2.92 11.30 -26.64
CA LYS A 77 -2.60 12.47 -25.79
C LYS A 77 -3.51 12.54 -24.56
N LYS A 78 -4.81 12.32 -24.76
CA LYS A 78 -5.80 12.30 -23.68
C LYS A 78 -5.55 11.13 -22.73
N PHE A 79 -5.27 9.95 -23.26
CA PHE A 79 -4.89 8.78 -22.47
C PHE A 79 -3.66 9.04 -21.58
N LEU A 80 -2.59 9.64 -22.13
CA LEU A 80 -1.41 9.99 -21.35
C LEU A 80 -1.71 11.00 -20.25
N TYR A 81 -2.58 11.98 -20.51
CA TYR A 81 -3.00 12.96 -19.51
C TYR A 81 -3.79 12.29 -18.37
N GLU A 82 -4.77 11.46 -18.70
CA GLU A 82 -5.59 10.74 -17.71
C GLU A 82 -4.75 9.76 -16.89
N LYS A 83 -3.83 9.02 -17.53
CA LYS A 83 -2.89 8.12 -16.84
C LYS A 83 -2.05 8.90 -15.83
N LYS A 84 -1.41 10.00 -16.26
CA LYS A 84 -0.61 10.86 -15.37
C LYS A 84 -1.44 11.50 -14.27
N ARG A 85 -2.68 11.90 -14.55
CA ARG A 85 -3.59 12.46 -13.55
C ARG A 85 -3.96 11.40 -12.49
N LYS A 86 -4.37 10.21 -12.93
CA LYS A 86 -4.67 9.08 -12.04
C LYS A 86 -3.45 8.67 -11.22
N GLU A 87 -2.27 8.61 -11.82
CA GLU A 87 -1.02 8.33 -11.10
C GLU A 87 -0.70 9.39 -10.03
N LYS A 88 -0.93 10.67 -10.33
CA LYS A 88 -0.76 11.75 -9.35
C LYS A 88 -1.80 11.68 -8.24
N GLU A 89 -3.06 11.43 -8.58
CA GLU A 89 -4.15 11.25 -7.60
C GLU A 89 -3.88 10.04 -6.70
N MET A 90 -3.43 8.90 -7.25
CA MET A 90 -3.04 7.72 -6.48
C MET A 90 -1.86 8.03 -5.56
N LYS A 91 -0.83 8.72 -6.04
CA LYS A 91 0.34 9.14 -5.23
C LYS A 91 -0.03 10.14 -4.14
N ALA A 92 -0.96 11.05 -4.41
CA ALA A 92 -1.46 12.01 -3.42
C ALA A 92 -2.35 11.34 -2.37
N ASN A 93 -3.18 10.38 -2.78
CA ASN A 93 -4.08 9.65 -1.89
C ASN A 93 -3.33 8.58 -1.07
N SER A 94 -2.22 8.04 -1.57
CA SER A 94 -1.37 7.16 -0.78
C SER A 94 -0.71 7.97 0.33
N LYS A 95 -1.15 7.78 1.57
CA LYS A 95 -0.44 8.30 2.74
C LYS A 95 0.94 7.67 2.80
N GLN A 96 1.97 8.48 2.59
CA GLN A 96 3.35 8.04 2.76
C GLN A 96 3.60 7.86 4.26
N SER A 97 3.60 6.60 4.73
CA SER A 97 3.98 6.28 6.10
C SER A 97 5.49 6.47 6.24
N GLU A 98 5.90 7.45 7.05
CA GLU A 98 7.30 7.70 7.35
C GLU A 98 7.74 6.91 8.60
N LEU A 99 9.04 6.66 8.71
CA LEU A 99 9.64 6.12 9.93
C LEU A 99 10.11 7.28 10.81
N LYS A 100 9.42 7.50 11.94
CA LYS A 100 9.78 8.52 12.93
C LYS A 100 10.64 7.90 14.02
N GLU A 101 11.73 8.57 14.36
CA GLU A 101 12.63 8.10 15.40
C GLU A 101 12.42 8.84 16.72
N ILE A 102 12.42 8.09 17.83
CA ILE A 102 12.34 8.65 19.18
C ILE A 102 13.54 8.15 19.98
N ARG A 103 14.29 9.11 20.53
CA ARG A 103 15.52 8.83 21.27
C ARG A 103 15.29 8.93 22.76
N PHE A 104 15.72 7.90 23.47
CA PHE A 104 15.81 7.82 24.91
C PHE A 104 17.27 7.73 25.37
N THR A 105 17.50 8.05 26.63
CA THR A 105 18.76 7.81 27.33
C THR A 105 18.49 6.89 28.51
N ALA A 106 19.52 6.23 29.03
CA ALA A 106 19.36 5.29 30.16
C ALA A 106 18.85 5.97 31.46
N ASN A 107 18.90 7.29 31.53
CA ASN A 107 18.47 8.12 32.66
C ASN A 107 17.34 9.09 32.26
N THR A 108 16.47 8.70 31.32
CA THR A 108 15.30 9.53 30.97
C THR A 108 14.39 9.69 32.19
N ASP A 109 13.97 10.93 32.46
CA ASP A 109 13.01 11.30 33.50
C ASP A 109 11.57 11.01 33.07
N ASP A 110 10.66 10.84 34.04
CA ASP A 110 9.24 10.55 33.77
C ASP A 110 8.56 11.64 32.91
N HIS A 111 8.89 12.92 33.11
CA HIS A 111 8.30 13.99 32.31
C HIS A 111 8.76 13.94 30.84
N ASP A 112 10.05 13.66 30.60
CA ASP A 112 10.61 13.49 29.25
C ASP A 112 10.03 12.24 28.57
N PHE A 113 9.83 11.16 29.34
CA PHE A 113 9.16 9.96 28.86
C PHE A 113 7.74 10.24 28.38
N ASP A 114 6.92 10.89 29.21
CA ASP A 114 5.51 11.18 28.88
C ASP A 114 5.37 12.12 27.67
N PHE A 115 6.26 13.11 27.57
CA PHE A 115 6.30 13.99 26.39
C PHE A 115 6.59 13.19 25.12
N LYS A 116 7.58 12.29 25.14
CA LYS A 116 7.94 11.44 23.99
C LYS A 116 6.86 10.42 23.68
N ALA A 117 6.19 9.85 24.68
CA ALA A 117 5.06 8.94 24.49
C ALA A 117 3.91 9.62 23.76
N LYS A 118 3.51 10.83 24.18
CA LYS A 118 2.48 11.61 23.48
C LYS A 118 2.83 11.92 22.02
N HIS A 119 4.11 12.17 21.71
CA HIS A 119 4.55 12.37 20.34
C HIS A 119 4.48 11.07 19.52
N ALA A 120 4.89 9.96 20.11
CA ALA A 120 4.79 8.65 19.49
C ALA A 120 3.34 8.26 19.20
N GLU A 121 2.42 8.54 20.13
CA GLU A 121 0.99 8.32 19.94
C GLU A 121 0.47 9.07 18.72
N ARG A 122 0.82 10.37 18.59
CA ARG A 122 0.45 11.18 17.43
C ARG A 122 1.01 10.60 16.14
N PHE A 123 2.28 10.22 16.12
CA PHE A 123 2.89 9.61 14.93
C PHE A 123 2.20 8.31 14.52
N LEU A 124 1.85 7.45 15.48
CA LEU A 124 1.13 6.21 15.22
C LEU A 124 -0.31 6.47 14.75
N GLN A 125 -1.01 7.45 15.32
CA GLN A 125 -2.34 7.87 14.87
C GLN A 125 -2.33 8.44 13.44
N ASP A 126 -1.26 9.15 13.07
CA ASP A 126 -1.05 9.65 11.71
C ASP A 126 -0.74 8.52 10.69
N GLY A 127 -0.46 7.31 11.17
CA GLY A 127 -0.14 6.13 10.35
C GLY A 127 1.36 5.96 10.09
N ASN A 128 2.21 6.67 10.82
CA ASN A 128 3.67 6.52 10.73
C ASN A 128 4.14 5.35 11.60
N LYS A 129 5.28 4.75 11.22
CA LYS A 129 5.98 3.79 12.08
C LYS A 129 6.89 4.55 13.04
N VAL A 130 7.04 4.06 14.26
CA VAL A 130 7.93 4.66 15.26
C VAL A 130 9.07 3.71 15.58
N LYS A 131 10.31 4.17 15.42
CA LYS A 131 11.52 3.50 15.89
C LYS A 131 11.98 4.19 17.17
N ALA A 132 11.72 3.57 18.32
CA ALA A 132 12.26 4.05 19.58
C ALA A 132 13.63 3.41 19.82
N TYR A 133 14.59 4.20 20.31
CA TYR A 133 15.87 3.63 20.74
C TYR A 133 16.42 4.31 21.98
N VAL A 134 17.04 3.51 22.84
CA VAL A 134 17.84 3.98 23.98
C VAL A 134 19.29 4.02 23.55
N GLN A 135 19.94 5.19 23.65
CA GLN A 135 21.37 5.30 23.39
C GLN A 135 22.17 5.19 24.69
N PHE A 136 23.07 4.22 24.75
CA PHE A 136 24.00 4.05 25.86
C PHE A 136 25.32 4.77 25.55
N LYS A 137 25.73 5.68 26.42
CA LYS A 137 27.03 6.40 26.32
C LYS A 137 28.02 5.82 27.32
N GLY A 138 29.24 5.51 26.86
CA GLY A 138 30.33 5.02 27.72
C GLY A 138 29.94 3.76 28.51
N ARG A 139 30.12 3.80 29.84
CA ARG A 139 29.80 2.69 30.76
C ARG A 139 28.30 2.46 30.96
N ALA A 140 27.43 3.32 30.41
CA ALA A 140 25.98 3.18 30.57
C ALA A 140 25.42 1.90 29.92
N ILE A 141 26.18 1.22 29.07
CA ILE A 141 25.78 -0.08 28.49
C ILE A 141 25.54 -1.16 29.57
N MET A 142 26.12 -1.01 30.77
CA MET A 142 25.86 -1.91 31.90
C MET A 142 24.41 -1.80 32.40
N PHE A 143 23.71 -0.70 32.10
CA PHE A 143 22.30 -0.51 32.43
C PHE A 143 21.36 -0.93 31.29
N LYS A 144 21.73 -1.94 30.51
CA LYS A 144 20.90 -2.48 29.43
C LYS A 144 19.49 -2.86 29.91
N ASP A 145 19.39 -3.42 31.12
CA ASP A 145 18.12 -3.88 31.71
C ASP A 145 17.16 -2.70 31.96
N ARG A 146 17.70 -1.54 32.36
CA ARG A 146 16.91 -0.30 32.50
C ARG A 146 16.42 0.21 31.16
N GLY A 147 17.25 0.12 30.11
CA GLY A 147 16.85 0.50 28.75
C GLY A 147 15.76 -0.41 28.18
N GLU A 148 15.84 -1.71 28.48
CA GLU A 148 14.83 -2.70 28.10
C GLU A 148 13.50 -2.41 28.79
N LEU A 149 13.51 -2.25 30.11
CA LEU A 149 12.32 -1.89 30.89
C LEU A 149 11.69 -0.58 30.42
N LEU A 150 12.49 0.42 30.06
CA LEU A 150 11.99 1.69 29.53
C LEU A 150 11.23 1.46 28.21
N LEU A 151 11.78 0.69 27.28
CA LEU A 151 11.14 0.40 25.99
C LEU A 151 9.90 -0.49 26.14
N LEU A 152 9.87 -1.39 27.12
CA LEU A 152 8.69 -2.19 27.45
C LEU A 152 7.58 -1.32 28.06
N LYS A 153 7.90 -0.45 29.02
CA LYS A 153 6.96 0.55 29.58
C LYS A 153 6.42 1.45 28.47
N PHE A 154 7.26 1.82 27.51
CA PHE A 154 6.86 2.59 26.33
C PHE A 154 5.89 1.80 25.44
N ALA A 155 6.13 0.50 25.24
CA ALA A 155 5.23 -0.37 24.49
C ALA A 155 3.85 -0.48 25.14
N GLU A 156 3.80 -0.64 26.46
CA GLU A 156 2.54 -0.66 27.23
C GLU A 156 1.78 0.66 27.09
N ARG A 157 2.48 1.80 27.24
CA ARG A 157 1.86 3.13 27.08
C ARG A 157 1.26 3.34 25.69
N LEU A 158 1.87 2.77 24.65
CA LEU A 158 1.43 2.87 23.26
C LEU A 158 0.48 1.74 22.83
N ALA A 159 0.13 0.81 23.72
CA ALA A 159 -0.65 -0.37 23.36
C ALA A 159 -2.03 -0.04 22.79
N GLU A 160 -2.60 1.14 23.09
CA GLU A 160 -3.89 1.56 22.54
C GLU A 160 -3.83 1.92 21.05
N VAL A 161 -2.74 2.57 20.62
CA VAL A 161 -2.61 3.16 19.27
C VAL A 161 -1.59 2.44 18.38
N GLY A 162 -0.73 1.60 18.96
CA GLY A 162 0.32 0.87 18.26
C GLY A 162 0.53 -0.54 18.77
N SER A 163 1.29 -1.31 17.99
CA SER A 163 1.73 -2.66 18.35
C SER A 163 3.24 -2.75 18.21
N LEU A 164 3.88 -3.41 19.17
CA LEU A 164 5.29 -3.74 19.13
C LEU A 164 5.56 -4.79 18.05
N GLU A 165 6.33 -4.46 17.01
CA GLU A 165 6.69 -5.39 15.93
C GLU A 165 7.83 -6.34 16.35
N SER A 166 8.79 -5.84 17.13
CA SER A 166 9.93 -6.61 17.63
C SER A 166 10.23 -6.22 19.06
N MET A 167 10.50 -7.22 19.89
CA MET A 167 11.07 -7.03 21.22
C MET A 167 12.34 -6.15 21.16
N PRO A 168 12.64 -5.39 22.23
CA PRO A 168 13.85 -4.59 22.31
C PRO A 168 15.11 -5.43 22.02
N LYS A 169 15.93 -4.98 21.07
CA LYS A 169 17.17 -5.66 20.69
C LYS A 169 18.34 -4.69 20.73
N MET A 170 19.50 -5.21 21.14
CA MET A 170 20.76 -4.46 21.13
C MET A 170 21.34 -4.40 19.71
N GLU A 171 21.61 -3.21 19.23
CA GLU A 171 22.34 -2.91 18.00
C GLU A 171 23.52 -1.98 18.34
N GLY A 172 24.69 -2.58 18.57
CA GLY A 172 25.89 -1.86 19.00
C GLY A 172 25.72 -1.17 20.36
N ARG A 173 25.74 0.17 20.37
CA ARG A 173 25.56 1.01 21.58
C ARG A 173 24.13 1.52 21.75
N ARG A 174 23.17 0.98 21.00
CA ARG A 174 21.75 1.36 21.08
C ARG A 174 20.91 0.11 21.32
N MET A 175 19.83 0.25 22.07
CA MET A 175 18.74 -0.73 22.10
C MET A 175 17.56 -0.15 21.34
N LEU A 176 16.96 -0.91 20.44
CA LEU A 176 15.88 -0.45 19.57
C LEU A 176 14.61 -1.29 19.72
N ALA A 177 13.47 -0.65 19.53
CA ALA A 177 12.15 -1.26 19.40
C ALA A 177 11.38 -0.56 18.28
N MET A 178 10.61 -1.33 17.50
CA MET A 178 9.80 -0.81 16.40
C MET A 178 8.32 -0.97 16.72
N PHE A 179 7.56 0.09 16.46
CA PHE A 179 6.13 0.18 16.71
C PHE A 179 5.41 0.45 15.39
N ALA A 180 4.46 -0.42 15.07
CA ALA A 180 3.54 -0.24 13.96
C ALA A 180 2.26 0.46 14.45
N PRO A 181 1.67 1.34 13.63
CA PRO A 181 0.37 1.90 13.95
C PRO A 181 -0.68 0.80 13.93
N LYS A 182 -1.52 0.73 14.97
CA LYS A 182 -2.72 -0.10 14.90
C LYS A 182 -3.69 0.60 13.97
N VAL A 183 -4.14 -0.10 12.94
CA VAL A 183 -5.14 0.40 11.99
C VAL A 183 -6.47 0.51 12.73
N THR A 184 -6.63 1.58 13.50
CA THR A 184 -7.93 1.96 14.01
C THR A 184 -8.71 2.42 12.78
N LYS A 185 -9.70 1.63 12.35
CA LYS A 185 -10.74 2.13 11.46
C LYS A 185 -11.20 3.43 12.09
N LYS A 186 -10.94 4.56 11.43
CA LYS A 186 -11.35 5.90 11.85
C LYS A 186 -12.79 5.79 12.39
N LYS A 187 -12.98 5.90 13.70
CA LYS A 187 -14.33 6.09 14.23
C LYS A 187 -14.74 7.47 13.75
N GLU A 188 -15.64 7.50 12.79
CA GLU A 188 -16.36 8.70 12.38
C GLU A 188 -17.14 9.21 13.59
N THR A 189 -16.60 10.18 14.32
CA THR A 189 -17.36 10.92 15.33
C THR A 189 -17.85 12.22 14.71
N GLY A 190 -19.09 12.17 14.22
CA GLY A 190 -19.89 13.31 13.78
C GLY A 190 -21.36 13.14 14.20
N ALA A 191 -21.74 13.83 15.28
CA ALA A 191 -23.06 14.38 15.63
C ALA A 191 -24.38 13.55 15.54
N LYS A 192 -24.97 13.35 16.73
CA LYS A 192 -26.39 13.48 17.15
C LYS A 192 -27.50 12.69 16.42
N ASP A 193 -28.23 11.84 17.15
CA ASP A 193 -29.52 12.24 17.75
C ASP A 193 -29.95 11.31 18.89
N LYS A 194 -30.63 11.87 19.89
CA LYS A 194 -31.22 11.17 21.03
C LYS A 194 -32.61 10.65 20.63
N GLY A 195 -32.82 9.36 20.73
CA GLY A 195 -34.15 8.73 20.65
C GLY A 195 -34.19 7.52 21.58
N ALA A 196 -35.13 7.53 22.52
CA ALA A 196 -35.24 6.62 23.64
C ALA A 196 -35.99 5.31 23.31
N GLN A 197 -35.74 4.30 24.16
CA GLN A 197 -36.58 3.14 24.54
C GLN A 197 -36.83 2.01 23.52
N GLN A 198 -36.36 0.81 23.85
CA GLN A 198 -37.19 -0.20 24.54
C GLN A 198 -36.35 -1.42 25.01
N GLU A 199 -36.33 -1.64 26.33
CA GLU A 199 -36.32 -2.98 26.95
C GLU A 199 -37.66 -3.65 26.60
N GLY A 200 -37.84 -4.96 26.44
CA GLY A 200 -37.02 -6.15 26.53
C GLY A 200 -37.98 -7.36 26.36
N LYS A 201 -37.46 -8.56 26.11
CA LYS A 201 -37.95 -9.82 26.72
C LYS A 201 -37.17 -11.04 26.23
N GLU A 202 -36.77 -11.82 27.22
CA GLU A 202 -36.22 -13.17 27.16
C GLU A 202 -37.08 -14.15 26.35
N LYS A 203 -36.46 -15.21 25.81
CA LYS A 203 -36.70 -16.60 26.28
C LYS A 203 -35.73 -17.63 25.68
N LYS A 204 -35.26 -18.49 26.59
CA LYS A 204 -34.56 -19.77 26.39
C LYS A 204 -35.46 -20.84 25.72
N ALA A 205 -34.85 -21.75 24.96
CA ALA A 205 -35.08 -23.21 24.89
C ALA A 205 -34.27 -23.74 23.68
N ASP A 206 -33.20 -24.52 23.84
CA ASP A 206 -33.15 -25.95 24.13
C ASP A 206 -34.11 -26.80 23.26
N LYS A 207 -33.61 -27.39 22.17
CA LYS A 207 -33.20 -28.82 22.10
C LYS A 207 -33.17 -29.33 20.64
N PRO A 208 -32.19 -30.18 20.27
CA PRO A 208 -32.07 -30.76 18.93
C PRO A 208 -32.82 -32.09 18.81
N LYS A 209 -33.23 -32.48 17.59
CA LYS A 209 -33.14 -33.86 17.05
C LYS A 209 -33.83 -34.06 15.69
N GLN A 210 -33.00 -34.52 14.73
CA GLN A 210 -33.22 -35.63 13.78
C GLN A 210 -34.34 -35.52 12.71
N PRO A 211 -34.38 -36.38 11.66
CA PRO A 211 -33.59 -37.60 11.38
C PRO A 211 -32.93 -37.66 9.98
N ALA A 212 -31.79 -38.33 9.82
CA ALA A 212 -31.65 -39.65 9.19
C ALA A 212 -32.32 -39.81 7.80
N ALA A 213 -31.50 -39.80 6.75
CA ALA A 213 -31.80 -40.49 5.50
C ALA A 213 -30.63 -41.43 5.16
N LYS A 214 -30.93 -42.73 5.21
CA LYS A 214 -30.09 -43.83 4.74
C LYS A 214 -30.05 -43.83 3.21
N ALA A 215 -28.90 -44.13 2.63
CA ALA A 215 -28.79 -44.76 1.32
C ALA A 215 -27.66 -45.81 1.37
N PRO A 216 -27.93 -47.08 1.04
CA PRO A 216 -26.92 -48.13 1.03
C PRO A 216 -26.48 -48.53 -0.39
N VAL A 217 -25.31 -49.18 -0.44
CA VAL A 217 -24.80 -50.12 -1.47
C VAL A 217 -24.30 -49.55 -2.80
N ALA A 218 -22.98 -49.63 -3.03
CA ALA A 218 -22.36 -50.40 -4.13
C ALA A 218 -20.82 -50.22 -4.11
N GLY A 219 -20.12 -51.16 -3.47
CA GLY A 219 -18.67 -51.32 -3.62
C GLY A 219 -18.41 -52.65 -4.33
N LYS A 220 -17.78 -52.58 -5.50
CA LYS A 220 -17.43 -53.71 -6.36
C LYS A 220 -15.98 -53.53 -6.82
N GLU A 221 -15.14 -54.53 -6.54
CA GLU A 221 -13.83 -54.88 -7.18
C GLU A 221 -12.71 -53.79 -7.05
N ALA A 222 -11.41 -54.06 -6.90
CA ALA A 222 -10.56 -55.22 -7.17
C ALA A 222 -9.22 -55.10 -6.40
N GLU A 223 -8.52 -56.25 -6.35
CA GLU A 223 -7.06 -56.47 -6.16
C GLU A 223 -6.44 -56.34 -4.76
#